data_AF-A0A7X4ATF2-F1
#
_entry.id   AF-A0A7X4ATF2-F1
#
_cell.length_a   1.000
_cell.length_b   1.000
_cell.length_c   1.000
_cell.angle_alpha   90.00
_cell.angle_beta   90.00
_cell.angle_gamma   90.00
#
_symmetry.space_group_name_H-M   'P 1'
#
loop_
_entity.id
_entity.type
_entity.pdbx_description
1 polymer ?
#
loop_
_entity_poly.entity_id
_entity_poly.type
_entity_poly.pdbx_seq_one_letter_code
_entity_poly.pdbx_strand_id
1 'polypeptide(L)'
;MRRQNDPMRFLCLLDELEASRELLKSGFGHLQEIDMGRTFYSLPHQLLASGFERSMKCYIAAVHKGREGTYPNRMAMKSLGHDLESLLETICTKYYGGTQRPLVQQDLTFIRGDPVLSDCVRILSLFGKMGRYYNLDVVAGVGHRPIDPKGEWEALESRVEDPISYLGNLERLHRDYYPRVNSALIARMERLVRAIAMQFTLGGHADPEGEIRRLSVVYQEFRNLRNDQFGTIDYRRSVEILRCDTDQWVRRSAQEVAASGWPSLSVSETEFGSEWPFRDNRVTVECREGLFYVVNIGGYDFALNGAARSRFGLPFAHDAGVAVLGKSVGPFIDMAHGLSV
;
A
#
# COMPACT_ATOMS: atom_id res chain seq x y z
N MET A 1 19.13 5.28 42.03
CA MET A 1 18.80 5.39 40.58
C MET A 1 17.28 5.26 40.46
N ARG A 2 16.55 6.35 40.20
CA ARG A 2 15.07 6.30 40.13
C ARG A 2 14.69 5.37 38.97
N ARG A 3 13.95 4.29 39.26
CA ARG A 3 13.22 3.53 38.22
C ARG A 3 12.36 4.56 37.48
N GLN A 4 12.76 4.91 36.25
CA GLN A 4 11.87 5.68 35.38
C GLN A 4 10.57 4.88 35.24
N ASN A 5 9.44 5.57 35.11
CA ASN A 5 8.12 4.96 35.20
C ASN A 5 7.89 4.06 33.96
N ASP A 6 8.34 2.81 34.02
CA ASP A 6 8.29 1.84 32.92
C ASP A 6 6.90 1.68 32.30
N PRO A 7 5.78 1.70 33.07
CA PRO A 7 4.44 1.72 32.49
C PRO A 7 4.18 2.92 31.56
N MET A 8 4.65 4.12 31.93
CA MET A 8 4.50 5.31 31.09
C MET A 8 5.30 5.18 29.79
N ARG A 9 6.49 4.58 29.86
CA ARG A 9 7.33 4.35 28.67
C ARG A 9 6.72 3.35 27.71
N PHE A 10 6.13 2.29 28.24
CA PHE A 10 5.39 1.32 27.44
C PHE A 10 4.21 1.98 26.73
N LEU A 11 3.44 2.83 27.42
CA LEU A 11 2.34 3.59 26.80
C LEU A 11 2.85 4.54 25.70
N CYS A 12 3.90 5.31 25.94
CA CYS A 12 4.47 6.16 24.88
C CYS A 12 5.00 5.36 23.69
N LEU A 13 5.55 4.17 23.92
CA LEU A 13 5.99 3.28 22.85
C LEU A 13 4.80 2.75 22.04
N LEU A 14 3.70 2.41 22.72
CA LEU A 14 2.45 2.00 22.08
C LEU A 14 1.90 3.13 21.20
N ASP A 15 1.81 4.36 21.73
CA ASP A 15 1.35 5.54 20.98
C ASP A 15 2.21 5.80 19.73
N GLU A 16 3.54 5.70 19.85
CA GLU A 16 4.44 5.85 18.69
C GLU A 16 4.27 4.73 17.66
N LEU A 17 3.99 3.50 18.12
CA LEU A 17 3.71 2.37 17.23
C LEU A 17 2.39 2.59 16.48
N GLU A 18 1.35 3.06 17.16
CA GLU A 18 0.05 3.40 16.54
C GLU A 18 0.20 4.55 15.54
N ALA A 19 0.89 5.62 15.92
CA ALA A 19 1.18 6.72 15.00
C ALA A 19 1.95 6.24 13.77
N SER A 20 2.93 5.34 13.95
CA SER A 20 3.69 4.78 12.84
C SER A 20 2.83 3.92 11.90
N ARG A 21 1.85 3.18 12.42
CA ARG A 21 0.86 2.45 11.61
C ARG A 21 0.02 3.42 10.78
N GLU A 22 -0.54 4.45 11.38
CA GLU A 22 -1.39 5.42 10.67
C GLU A 22 -0.61 6.16 9.58
N LEU A 23 0.66 6.49 9.83
CA LEU A 23 1.55 7.07 8.82
C LEU A 23 1.80 6.13 7.65
N LEU A 24 2.04 4.84 7.90
CA LEU A 24 2.22 3.84 6.84
C LEU A 24 0.95 3.68 5.99
N LYS A 25 -0.21 3.52 6.62
CA LYS A 25 -1.50 3.41 5.90
C LYS A 25 -1.77 4.66 5.07
N SER A 26 -1.62 5.84 5.66
CA SER A 26 -1.84 7.11 4.96
C SER A 26 -0.85 7.29 3.80
N GLY A 27 0.40 6.89 3.99
CA GLY A 27 1.43 6.90 2.95
C GLY A 27 1.08 5.97 1.78
N PHE A 28 0.63 4.75 2.06
CA PHE A 28 0.15 3.82 1.02
C PHE A 28 -1.09 4.37 0.30
N GLY A 29 -2.05 4.95 1.03
CA GLY A 29 -3.25 5.55 0.44
C GLY A 29 -2.91 6.70 -0.51
N HIS A 30 -2.02 7.60 -0.10
CA HIS A 30 -1.57 8.69 -0.98
C HIS A 30 -0.77 8.19 -2.19
N LEU A 31 0.01 7.12 -2.04
CA LEU A 31 0.70 6.50 -3.17
C LEU A 31 -0.30 5.89 -4.17
N GLN A 32 -1.39 5.30 -3.69
CA GLN A 32 -2.48 4.77 -4.55
C GLN A 32 -3.29 5.86 -5.27
N GLU A 33 -3.17 7.13 -4.86
CA GLU A 33 -3.76 8.28 -5.56
C GLU A 33 -2.82 8.93 -6.58
N ILE A 34 -1.58 8.46 -6.70
CA ILE A 34 -0.66 8.95 -7.71
C ILE A 34 -1.12 8.49 -9.10
N ASP A 35 -1.22 9.46 -10.00
CA ASP A 35 -1.58 9.27 -11.41
C ASP A 35 -0.94 10.37 -12.27
N MET A 36 -1.29 10.44 -13.56
CA MET A 36 -0.78 11.47 -14.47
C MET A 36 -1.11 12.91 -14.04
N GLY A 37 -2.25 13.14 -13.40
CA GLY A 37 -2.68 14.44 -12.89
C GLY A 37 -2.15 14.75 -11.49
N ARG A 38 -1.78 13.72 -10.72
CA ARG A 38 -1.33 13.78 -9.33
C ARG A 38 0.06 13.16 -9.18
N THR A 39 1.10 13.93 -9.48
CA THR A 39 2.51 13.49 -9.40
C THR A 39 3.24 14.00 -8.15
N PHE A 40 2.50 14.31 -7.08
CA PHE A 40 3.06 14.88 -5.85
C PHE A 40 3.55 13.80 -4.88
N TYR A 41 4.72 13.22 -5.16
CA TYR A 41 5.32 12.16 -4.35
C TYR A 41 5.81 12.61 -2.96
N SER A 42 6.04 13.91 -2.75
CA SER A 42 6.61 14.39 -1.48
C SER A 42 5.77 14.04 -0.26
N LEU A 43 4.43 14.05 -0.38
CA LEU A 43 3.55 13.68 0.72
C LEU A 43 3.63 12.19 1.07
N PRO A 44 3.37 11.23 0.15
CA PRO A 44 3.51 9.81 0.48
C PRO A 44 4.93 9.47 0.93
N HIS A 45 5.98 10.04 0.33
CA HIS A 45 7.36 9.83 0.78
C HIS A 45 7.60 10.30 2.23
N GLN A 46 7.09 11.48 2.60
CA GLN A 46 7.20 11.99 3.97
C GLN A 46 6.51 11.06 4.98
N LEU A 47 5.30 10.61 4.66
CA LEU A 47 4.50 9.74 5.51
C LEU A 47 5.16 8.37 5.67
N LEU A 48 5.56 7.74 4.57
CA LEU A 48 6.21 6.43 4.57
C LEU A 48 7.57 6.47 5.27
N ALA A 49 8.41 7.47 4.99
CA ALA A 49 9.71 7.60 5.64
C ALA A 49 9.55 7.74 7.17
N SER A 50 8.65 8.60 7.63
CA SER A 50 8.37 8.76 9.07
C SER A 50 7.73 7.51 9.67
N GLY A 51 6.82 6.84 8.96
CA GLY A 51 6.16 5.63 9.41
C GLY A 51 7.13 4.47 9.60
N PHE A 52 7.97 4.20 8.60
CA PHE A 52 9.00 3.16 8.67
C PHE A 52 10.05 3.45 9.75
N GLU A 53 10.53 4.70 9.84
CA GLU A 53 11.51 5.07 10.87
C GLU A 53 10.99 4.79 12.28
N ARG A 54 9.78 5.28 12.58
CA ARG A 54 9.15 5.09 13.90
C ARG A 54 8.89 3.62 14.19
N SER A 55 8.33 2.88 13.23
CA SER A 55 8.06 1.45 13.36
C SER A 55 9.33 0.66 13.73
N MET A 56 10.41 0.88 12.97
CA MET A 56 11.69 0.20 13.18
C MET A 56 12.33 0.56 14.52
N LYS A 57 12.32 1.85 14.89
CA LYS A 57 12.85 2.30 16.19
C LYS A 57 12.04 1.75 17.37
N CYS A 58 10.71 1.70 17.25
CA CYS A 58 9.85 1.15 18.30
C CYS A 58 10.11 -0.36 18.49
N TYR A 59 10.24 -1.11 17.38
CA TYR A 59 10.62 -2.51 17.44
C TYR A 59 11.98 -2.73 18.12
N ILE A 60 13.01 -1.97 17.72
CA ILE A 60 14.34 -2.02 18.36
C ILE A 60 14.24 -1.73 19.86
N ALA A 61 13.48 -0.71 20.26
CA ALA A 61 13.31 -0.33 21.67
C ALA A 61 12.60 -1.43 22.49
N ALA A 62 11.54 -2.04 21.94
CA ALA A 62 10.81 -3.14 22.58
C ALA A 62 11.72 -4.35 22.82
N VAL A 63 12.45 -4.77 21.79
CA VAL A 63 13.35 -5.93 21.88
C VAL A 63 14.54 -5.63 22.80
N HIS A 64 15.08 -4.40 22.78
CA HIS A 64 16.11 -3.97 23.71
C HIS A 64 15.63 -4.05 25.17
N LYS A 65 14.42 -3.57 25.48
CA LYS A 65 13.82 -3.71 26.83
C LYS A 65 13.68 -5.18 27.23
N GLY A 66 13.26 -6.04 26.31
CA GLY A 66 13.18 -7.48 26.56
C GLY A 66 14.51 -8.15 26.90
N ARG A 67 15.60 -7.73 26.24
CA ARG A 67 16.96 -8.27 26.43
C ARG A 67 17.67 -7.71 27.66
N GLU A 68 17.64 -6.39 27.83
CA GLU A 68 18.45 -5.66 28.82
C GLU A 68 17.65 -5.30 30.08
N GLY A 69 16.37 -5.64 30.13
CA GLY A 69 15.46 -5.27 31.22
C GLY A 69 15.14 -3.77 31.30
N THR A 70 15.72 -2.94 30.42
CA THR A 70 15.52 -1.48 30.38
C THR A 70 15.36 -0.94 28.96
N TYR A 71 14.53 0.08 28.81
CA TYR A 71 14.40 0.80 27.53
C TYR A 71 15.70 1.51 27.14
N PRO A 72 15.99 1.65 25.83
CA PRO A 72 17.17 2.38 25.37
C PRO A 72 17.15 3.82 25.87
N ASN A 73 18.32 4.31 26.31
CA ASN A 73 18.46 5.68 26.74
C ASN A 73 18.49 6.65 25.53
N ARG A 74 18.48 7.97 25.80
CA ARG A 74 18.49 9.01 24.76
C ARG A 74 19.69 8.88 23.81
N MET A 75 20.86 8.48 24.31
CA MET A 75 22.06 8.34 23.49
C MET A 75 21.93 7.15 22.54
N ALA A 76 21.45 6.00 23.04
CA ALA A 76 21.16 4.84 22.23
C ALA A 76 20.07 5.12 21.17
N MET A 77 19.02 5.85 21.53
CA MET A 77 17.98 6.24 20.55
C MET A 77 18.51 7.22 19.49
N LYS A 78 19.41 8.13 19.86
CA LYS A 78 20.06 9.05 18.90
C LYS A 78 21.03 8.32 17.97
N SER A 79 21.77 7.33 18.46
CA SER A 79 22.74 6.60 17.64
C SER A 79 22.09 5.76 16.53
N LEU A 80 20.80 5.45 16.64
CA LEU A 80 20.04 4.80 15.56
C LEU A 80 19.86 5.69 14.32
N GLY A 81 20.03 7.02 14.44
CA GLY A 81 19.91 7.95 13.31
C GLY A 81 18.50 8.00 12.71
N HIS A 82 18.39 8.52 11.48
CA HIS A 82 17.14 8.59 10.70
C HIS A 82 17.22 7.80 9.38
N ASP A 83 18.33 7.07 9.19
CA ASP A 83 18.58 6.34 7.96
C ASP A 83 17.84 5.01 7.96
N LEU A 84 16.88 4.86 7.04
CA LEU A 84 16.03 3.67 7.00
C LEU A 84 16.82 2.41 6.66
N GLU A 85 17.82 2.52 5.77
CA GLU A 85 18.70 1.41 5.38
C GLU A 85 19.49 0.90 6.59
N SER A 86 20.13 1.79 7.35
CA SER A 86 20.88 1.45 8.58
C SER A 86 19.98 0.89 9.68
N LEU A 87 18.76 1.41 9.82
CA LEU A 87 17.77 0.88 10.77
C LEU A 87 17.36 -0.55 10.39
N LEU A 88 17.05 -0.78 9.12
CA LEU A 88 16.66 -2.09 8.61
C LEU A 88 17.81 -3.10 8.73
N GLU A 89 19.04 -2.70 8.43
CA GLU A 89 20.22 -3.53 8.59
C GLU A 89 20.48 -3.84 10.07
N THR A 90 20.32 -2.86 10.96
CA THR A 90 20.41 -3.06 12.41
C THR A 90 19.38 -4.08 12.89
N ILE A 91 18.14 -3.98 12.39
CA ILE A 91 17.11 -4.97 12.67
C ILE A 91 17.55 -6.34 12.20
N CYS A 92 17.87 -6.47 10.92
CA CYS A 92 18.21 -7.74 10.29
C CYS A 92 19.40 -8.44 10.95
N THR A 93 20.39 -7.70 11.42
CA THR A 93 21.63 -8.27 11.98
C THR A 93 21.58 -8.49 13.48
N LYS A 94 20.95 -7.59 14.23
CA LYS A 94 21.03 -7.59 15.71
C LYS A 94 19.71 -7.91 16.39
N TYR A 95 18.58 -7.49 15.82
CA TYR A 95 17.30 -7.57 16.52
C TYR A 95 16.37 -8.68 16.00
N TYR A 96 16.48 -9.05 14.73
CA TYR A 96 15.68 -10.09 14.10
C TYR A 96 15.98 -11.47 14.70
N GLY A 97 14.94 -12.19 15.10
CA GLY A 97 15.03 -13.49 15.74
C GLY A 97 14.04 -14.50 15.17
N GLY A 98 14.05 -15.71 15.73
CA GLY A 98 13.11 -16.76 15.34
C GLY A 98 13.38 -17.38 13.96
N THR A 99 14.57 -17.17 13.38
CA THR A 99 15.00 -17.63 12.06
C THR A 99 15.00 -19.15 11.86
N GLN A 100 14.87 -19.93 12.94
CA GLN A 100 14.65 -21.38 12.85
C GLN A 100 13.26 -21.73 12.28
N ARG A 101 12.32 -20.78 12.26
CA ARG A 101 10.99 -20.97 11.67
C ARG A 101 11.05 -20.66 10.17
N PRO A 102 10.60 -21.57 9.28
CA PRO A 102 10.67 -21.37 7.83
C PRO A 102 10.05 -20.05 7.35
N LEU A 103 8.87 -19.69 7.86
CA LEU A 103 8.19 -18.45 7.49
C LEU A 103 9.02 -17.21 7.83
N VAL A 104 9.62 -17.17 9.02
CA VAL A 104 10.44 -16.05 9.49
C VAL A 104 11.74 -15.95 8.69
N GLN A 105 12.35 -17.08 8.35
CA GLN A 105 13.53 -17.12 7.51
C GLN A 105 13.26 -16.66 6.07
N GLN A 106 12.11 -17.04 5.51
CA GLN A 106 11.68 -16.58 4.19
C GLN A 106 11.47 -15.06 4.15
N ASP A 107 10.85 -14.49 5.17
CA ASP A 107 10.66 -13.04 5.27
C ASP A 107 12.00 -12.30 5.45
N LEU A 108 12.93 -12.81 6.27
CA LEU A 108 14.28 -12.24 6.37
C LEU A 108 15.04 -12.27 5.04
N THR A 109 14.93 -13.40 4.32
CA THR A 109 15.58 -13.58 3.01
C THR A 109 15.01 -12.58 2.00
N PHE A 110 13.70 -12.37 2.01
CA PHE A 110 13.05 -11.37 1.18
C PHE A 110 13.52 -9.95 1.52
N ILE A 111 13.50 -9.55 2.80
CA ILE A 111 13.91 -8.20 3.23
C ILE A 111 15.32 -7.87 2.76
N ARG A 112 16.25 -8.83 2.82
CA ARG A 112 17.66 -8.64 2.43
C ARG A 112 17.92 -8.77 0.94
N GLY A 113 17.03 -9.45 0.21
CA GLY A 113 17.30 -9.90 -1.15
C GLY A 113 16.47 -9.22 -2.24
N ASP A 114 15.36 -8.56 -1.90
CA ASP A 114 14.49 -7.92 -2.89
C ASP A 114 15.04 -6.55 -3.32
N PRO A 115 15.50 -6.39 -4.58
CA PRO A 115 16.13 -5.14 -5.02
C PRO A 115 15.14 -3.98 -5.09
N VAL A 116 13.87 -4.25 -5.42
CA VAL A 116 12.83 -3.22 -5.51
C VAL A 116 12.52 -2.66 -4.12
N LEU A 117 12.39 -3.52 -3.11
CA LEU A 117 12.24 -3.10 -1.72
C LEU A 117 13.46 -2.30 -1.24
N SER A 118 14.67 -2.77 -1.57
CA SER A 118 15.91 -2.06 -1.22
C SER A 118 15.91 -0.64 -1.78
N ASP A 119 15.48 -0.46 -3.03
CA ASP A 119 15.35 0.86 -3.64
C ASP A 119 14.25 1.71 -2.98
N CYS A 120 13.09 1.13 -2.65
CA CYS A 120 12.05 1.84 -1.89
C CYS A 120 12.62 2.41 -0.58
N VAL A 121 13.31 1.58 0.21
CA VAL A 121 13.87 1.98 1.52
C VAL A 121 14.94 3.05 1.34
N ARG A 122 15.82 2.90 0.34
CA ARG A 122 16.86 3.89 0.00
C ARG A 122 16.28 5.24 -0.38
N ILE A 123 15.33 5.28 -1.32
CA ILE A 123 14.73 6.54 -1.80
C ILE A 123 13.98 7.25 -0.65
N LEU A 124 13.22 6.51 0.16
CA LEU A 124 12.55 7.06 1.34
C LEU A 124 13.55 7.58 2.38
N SER A 125 14.69 6.90 2.57
CA SER A 125 15.78 7.34 3.44
C SER A 125 16.40 8.66 2.94
N LEU A 126 16.70 8.73 1.64
CA LEU A 126 17.24 9.94 1.00
C LEU A 126 16.27 11.12 1.12
N PHE A 127 14.98 10.87 0.91
CA PHE A 127 13.94 11.87 1.06
C PHE A 127 13.93 12.45 2.49
N GLY A 128 13.96 11.59 3.52
CA GLY A 128 13.97 12.00 4.91
C GLY A 128 15.20 12.84 5.31
N LYS A 129 16.37 12.49 4.78
CA LYS A 129 17.64 13.18 5.08
C LYS A 129 17.77 14.54 4.40
N MET A 130 17.58 14.58 3.09
CA MET A 130 17.96 15.74 2.26
C MET A 130 16.91 16.09 1.20
N GLY A 131 16.12 15.12 0.74
CA GLY A 131 15.22 15.31 -0.40
C GLY A 131 14.06 16.28 -0.18
N ARG A 132 13.68 16.56 1.09
CA ARG A 132 12.58 17.49 1.43
C ARG A 132 12.75 18.89 0.85
N TYR A 133 13.98 19.36 0.74
CA TYR A 133 14.30 20.72 0.27
C TYR A 133 15.12 20.70 -1.02
N TYR A 134 15.11 19.59 -1.78
CA TYR A 134 15.85 19.43 -3.03
C TYR A 134 15.76 20.66 -3.94
N ASN A 135 14.53 21.12 -4.24
CA ASN A 135 14.33 22.29 -5.10
C ASN A 135 14.91 23.59 -4.52
N LEU A 136 14.86 23.76 -3.19
CA LEU A 136 15.45 24.94 -2.53
C LEU A 136 16.98 24.87 -2.53
N ASP A 137 17.56 23.68 -2.38
CA ASP A 137 19.01 23.47 -2.48
C ASP A 137 19.52 23.80 -3.90
N VAL A 138 18.76 23.40 -4.93
CA VAL A 138 19.03 23.76 -6.33
C VAL A 138 18.95 25.28 -6.52
N VAL A 139 17.91 25.93 -6.01
CA VAL A 139 17.76 27.40 -6.07
C VAL A 139 18.89 28.12 -5.33
N ALA A 140 19.34 27.57 -4.19
CA ALA A 140 20.44 28.10 -3.40
C ALA A 140 21.83 27.86 -4.02
N GLY A 141 21.92 27.17 -5.16
CA GLY A 141 23.18 26.91 -5.86
C GLY A 141 24.11 25.98 -5.08
N VAL A 142 23.56 25.08 -4.25
CA VAL A 142 24.34 24.11 -3.47
C VAL A 142 25.17 23.24 -4.45
N GLY A 143 26.50 23.31 -4.34
CA GLY A 143 27.44 22.78 -5.35
C GLY A 143 27.47 21.25 -5.51
N HIS A 144 26.84 20.51 -4.61
CA HIS A 144 26.62 19.06 -4.74
C HIS A 144 25.27 18.85 -5.41
N ARG A 145 25.21 18.09 -6.52
CA ARG A 145 23.93 17.64 -7.11
C ARG A 145 23.18 16.82 -6.06
N PRO A 146 22.12 17.35 -5.42
CA PRO A 146 21.36 16.55 -4.49
C PRO A 146 20.65 15.45 -5.29
N ILE A 147 20.48 14.27 -4.70
CA ILE A 147 19.76 13.19 -5.38
C ILE A 147 18.29 13.58 -5.40
N ASP A 148 17.70 13.68 -6.60
CA ASP A 148 16.28 13.96 -6.78
C ASP A 148 15.44 12.73 -6.41
N PRO A 149 14.76 12.71 -5.25
CA PRO A 149 13.99 11.54 -4.83
C PRO A 149 12.79 11.28 -5.74
N LYS A 150 12.28 12.31 -6.43
CA LYS A 150 11.17 12.14 -7.38
C LYS A 150 11.65 11.39 -8.62
N GLY A 151 12.72 11.88 -9.25
CA GLY A 151 13.30 11.21 -10.42
C GLY A 151 13.76 9.78 -10.12
N GLU A 152 14.34 9.53 -8.95
CA GLU A 152 14.69 8.17 -8.52
C GLU A 152 13.47 7.24 -8.36
N TRP A 153 12.35 7.79 -7.87
CA TRP A 153 11.10 7.03 -7.70
C TRP A 153 10.45 6.72 -9.05
N GLU A 154 10.36 7.70 -9.96
CA GLU A 154 9.85 7.48 -11.33
C GLU A 154 10.70 6.45 -12.10
N ALA A 155 12.02 6.46 -11.88
CA ALA A 155 12.93 5.46 -12.43
C ALA A 155 12.70 4.06 -11.80
N LEU A 156 12.35 3.98 -10.52
CA LEU A 156 11.98 2.74 -9.86
C LEU A 156 10.67 2.20 -10.42
N GLU A 157 9.65 3.05 -10.57
CA GLU A 157 8.36 2.70 -11.18
C GLU A 157 8.55 2.07 -12.56
N SER A 158 9.36 2.72 -13.41
CA SER A 158 9.67 2.26 -14.76
C SER A 158 10.43 0.92 -14.81
N ARG A 159 11.13 0.55 -13.73
CA ARG A 159 11.78 -0.77 -13.60
C ARG A 159 10.80 -1.85 -13.17
N VAL A 160 9.75 -1.49 -12.42
CA VAL A 160 8.69 -2.42 -12.00
C VAL A 160 7.79 -2.76 -13.17
N GLU A 161 7.42 -1.77 -13.98
CA GLU A 161 6.65 -1.96 -15.20
C GLU A 161 7.07 -0.91 -16.24
N ASP A 162 7.15 -1.30 -17.51
CA ASP A 162 7.56 -0.39 -18.58
C ASP A 162 6.38 0.51 -19.03
N PRO A 163 6.45 1.84 -18.86
CA PRO A 163 5.40 2.75 -19.27
C PRO A 163 5.23 2.83 -20.80
N ILE A 164 6.23 2.42 -21.61
CA ILE A 164 6.20 2.56 -23.07
C ILE A 164 5.00 1.83 -23.70
N SER A 165 4.65 0.66 -23.13
CA SER A 165 3.49 -0.14 -23.57
C SER A 165 2.15 0.59 -23.44
N TYR A 166 2.11 1.69 -22.70
CA TYR A 166 0.91 2.47 -22.39
C TYR A 166 0.86 3.83 -23.11
N LEU A 167 1.97 4.28 -23.71
CA LEU A 167 2.07 5.62 -24.31
C LEU A 167 1.10 5.86 -25.47
N GLY A 168 0.66 4.79 -26.16
CA GLY A 168 -0.35 4.88 -27.22
C GLY A 168 -1.77 5.13 -26.71
N ASN A 169 -2.02 5.03 -25.40
CA ASN A 169 -3.33 5.24 -24.80
C ASN A 169 -3.20 5.81 -23.37
N LEU A 170 -3.34 7.14 -23.26
CA LEU A 170 -3.25 7.87 -21.98
C LEU A 170 -4.24 7.36 -20.93
N GLU A 171 -5.41 6.86 -21.34
CA GLU A 171 -6.38 6.29 -20.41
C GLU A 171 -5.83 5.01 -19.75
N ARG A 172 -5.10 4.18 -20.49
CA ARG A 172 -4.47 2.97 -19.94
C ARG A 172 -3.32 3.29 -19.00
N LEU A 173 -2.59 4.37 -19.24
CA LEU A 173 -1.56 4.81 -18.29
C LEU A 173 -2.17 5.14 -16.93
N HIS A 174 -3.30 5.86 -16.91
CA HIS A 174 -4.05 6.18 -15.70
C HIS A 174 -4.71 4.94 -15.05
N ARG A 175 -5.35 4.07 -15.84
CA ARG A 175 -6.18 2.97 -15.32
C ARG A 175 -5.42 1.69 -15.03
N ASP A 176 -4.34 1.42 -15.74
CA ASP A 176 -3.59 0.17 -15.64
C ASP A 176 -2.21 0.41 -15.02
N TYR A 177 -1.35 1.23 -15.65
CA TYR A 177 0.05 1.39 -15.27
C TYR A 177 0.24 1.87 -13.83
N TYR A 178 -0.27 3.06 -13.48
CA TYR A 178 -0.07 3.60 -12.13
C TYR A 178 -0.65 2.68 -11.04
N PRO A 179 -1.90 2.19 -11.14
CA PRO A 179 -2.42 1.24 -10.16
C PRO A 179 -1.59 -0.04 -10.03
N ARG A 180 -1.05 -0.59 -11.13
CA ARG A 180 -0.22 -1.80 -11.12
C ARG A 180 1.12 -1.58 -10.44
N VAL A 181 1.84 -0.54 -10.86
CA VAL A 181 3.15 -0.21 -10.29
C VAL A 181 3.01 0.14 -8.81
N ASN A 182 2.03 0.98 -8.45
CA ASN A 182 1.79 1.34 -7.06
C ASN A 182 1.41 0.11 -6.22
N SER A 183 0.54 -0.77 -6.72
CA SER A 183 0.19 -2.04 -6.06
C SER A 183 1.43 -2.91 -5.84
N ALA A 184 2.29 -3.04 -6.85
CA ALA A 184 3.52 -3.83 -6.78
C ALA A 184 4.53 -3.24 -5.76
N LEU A 185 4.73 -1.92 -5.73
CA LEU A 185 5.60 -1.25 -4.76
C LEU A 185 5.06 -1.39 -3.33
N ILE A 186 3.76 -1.17 -3.14
CA ILE A 186 3.07 -1.32 -1.85
C ILE A 186 3.15 -2.76 -1.37
N ALA A 187 2.94 -3.75 -2.23
CA ALA A 187 3.05 -5.17 -1.87
C ALA A 187 4.39 -5.52 -1.18
N ARG A 188 5.49 -4.96 -1.68
CA ARG A 188 6.83 -5.18 -1.12
C ARG A 188 7.00 -4.49 0.24
N MET A 189 6.50 -3.27 0.34
CA MET A 189 6.50 -2.49 1.58
C MET A 189 5.59 -3.10 2.65
N GLU A 190 4.39 -3.58 2.30
CA GLU A 190 3.50 -4.33 3.19
C GLU A 190 4.17 -5.59 3.70
N ARG A 191 4.90 -6.32 2.83
CA ARG A 191 5.64 -7.52 3.24
C ARG A 191 6.76 -7.17 4.22
N LEU A 192 7.45 -6.04 4.06
CA LEU A 192 8.40 -5.54 5.06
C LEU A 192 7.70 -5.24 6.40
N VAL A 193 6.56 -4.52 6.38
CA VAL A 193 5.80 -4.23 7.61
C VAL A 193 5.33 -5.52 8.27
N ARG A 194 4.80 -6.49 7.51
CA ARG A 194 4.41 -7.81 8.01
C ARG A 194 5.61 -8.51 8.65
N ALA A 195 6.75 -8.55 7.99
CA ALA A 195 7.93 -9.25 8.47
C ALA A 195 8.44 -8.66 9.81
N ILE A 196 8.38 -7.34 10.00
CA ILE A 196 8.67 -6.70 11.29
C ILE A 196 7.56 -7.01 12.30
N ALA A 197 6.28 -6.90 11.91
CA ALA A 197 5.14 -7.17 12.78
C ALA A 197 5.12 -8.61 13.33
N MET A 198 5.54 -9.58 12.51
CA MET A 198 5.69 -10.98 12.89
C MET A 198 6.77 -11.18 13.97
N GLN A 199 7.77 -10.30 14.09
CA GLN A 199 8.80 -10.43 15.12
C GLN A 199 8.27 -10.23 16.53
N PHE A 200 7.19 -9.45 16.72
CA PHE A 200 6.55 -9.29 18.03
C PHE A 200 5.99 -10.59 18.61
N THR A 201 5.71 -11.60 17.76
CA THR A 201 5.15 -12.88 18.19
C THR A 201 6.05 -14.07 17.87
N LEU A 202 6.64 -14.12 16.67
CA LEU A 202 7.47 -15.23 16.19
C LEU A 202 8.98 -14.98 16.27
N GLY A 203 9.40 -13.77 16.66
CA GLY A 203 10.82 -13.41 16.77
C GLY A 203 11.56 -14.11 17.91
N GLY A 204 10.85 -14.79 18.82
CA GLY A 204 11.46 -15.55 19.91
C GLY A 204 12.28 -14.68 20.87
N HIS A 205 11.91 -13.42 21.04
CA HIS A 205 12.61 -12.48 21.91
C HIS A 205 12.32 -12.76 23.39
N ALA A 206 13.27 -12.42 24.26
CA ALA A 206 13.03 -12.39 25.70
C ALA A 206 11.93 -11.38 26.01
N ASP A 207 10.87 -11.83 26.67
CA ASP A 207 9.67 -11.02 26.94
C ASP A 207 9.07 -11.39 28.31
N PRO A 208 9.82 -11.17 29.41
CA PRO A 208 9.41 -11.60 30.75
C PRO A 208 8.11 -10.91 31.22
N GLU A 209 7.87 -9.68 30.76
CA GLU A 209 6.69 -8.86 31.11
C GLU A 209 5.57 -8.93 30.06
N GLY A 210 5.75 -9.72 28.99
CA GLY A 210 4.77 -9.86 27.91
C GLY A 210 4.51 -8.57 27.12
N GLU A 211 5.39 -7.57 27.20
CA GLU A 211 5.24 -6.26 26.54
C GLU A 211 5.38 -6.40 25.02
N ILE A 212 6.38 -7.15 24.55
CA ILE A 212 6.63 -7.32 23.11
C ILE A 212 5.42 -7.97 22.44
N ARG A 213 4.86 -9.03 23.04
CA ARG A 213 3.65 -9.68 22.51
C ARG A 213 2.43 -8.76 22.52
N ARG A 214 2.27 -7.90 23.53
CA ARG A 214 1.14 -6.94 23.61
C ARG A 214 1.19 -5.91 22.49
N LEU A 215 2.38 -5.40 22.13
CA LEU A 215 2.58 -4.48 21.02
C LEU A 215 2.15 -5.06 19.66
N SER A 216 2.13 -6.40 19.54
CA SER A 216 1.74 -7.08 18.30
C SER A 216 0.32 -6.76 17.83
N VAL A 217 -0.57 -6.32 18.73
CA VAL A 217 -1.95 -5.96 18.41
C VAL A 217 -2.02 -4.76 17.46
N VAL A 218 -1.10 -3.79 17.60
CA VAL A 218 -1.09 -2.58 16.77
C VAL A 218 -1.02 -2.92 15.28
N TYR A 219 -0.17 -3.87 14.91
CA TYR A 219 0.06 -4.28 13.53
C TYR A 219 -0.68 -5.57 13.14
N GLN A 220 -1.75 -5.93 13.84
CA GLN A 220 -2.50 -7.17 13.55
C GLN A 220 -2.96 -7.26 12.09
N GLU A 221 -3.43 -6.15 11.51
CA GLU A 221 -3.88 -6.09 10.11
C GLU A 221 -2.77 -6.48 9.13
N PHE A 222 -1.56 -5.93 9.29
CA PHE A 222 -0.41 -6.25 8.45
C PHE A 222 0.12 -7.66 8.71
N ARG A 223 0.17 -8.06 9.98
CA ARG A 223 0.62 -9.39 10.40
C ARG A 223 -0.20 -10.50 9.77
N ASN A 224 -1.50 -10.27 9.63
CA ASN A 224 -2.46 -11.24 9.11
C ASN A 224 -2.55 -11.24 7.57
N LEU A 225 -1.82 -10.35 6.87
CA LEU A 225 -1.78 -10.34 5.40
C LEU A 225 -1.17 -11.64 4.87
N ARG A 226 -1.95 -12.34 4.04
CA ARG A 226 -1.48 -13.48 3.27
C ARG A 226 -0.70 -13.01 2.03
N ASN A 227 0.12 -13.91 1.49
CA ASN A 227 0.97 -13.59 0.33
C ASN A 227 0.17 -13.16 -0.90
N ASP A 228 -1.03 -13.71 -1.11
CA ASP A 228 -1.95 -13.36 -2.20
C ASP A 228 -2.64 -12.00 -2.03
N GLN A 229 -2.55 -11.39 -0.84
CA GLN A 229 -3.22 -10.14 -0.52
C GLN A 229 -2.33 -8.90 -0.68
N PHE A 230 -1.02 -9.09 -0.86
CA PHE A 230 -0.10 -7.97 -0.95
C PHE A 230 -0.41 -7.08 -2.16
N GLY A 231 -0.44 -5.77 -1.94
CA GLY A 231 -0.76 -4.73 -2.93
C GLY A 231 -2.25 -4.61 -3.25
N THR A 232 -3.11 -5.45 -2.68
CA THR A 232 -4.55 -5.49 -2.99
C THR A 232 -5.41 -4.70 -2.00
N ILE A 233 -4.81 -4.26 -0.88
CA ILE A 233 -5.48 -3.50 0.16
C ILE A 233 -5.65 -2.06 -0.34
N ASP A 234 -6.86 -1.53 -0.22
CA ASP A 234 -7.15 -0.14 -0.58
C ASP A 234 -7.03 0.73 0.67
N TYR A 235 -6.01 1.58 0.70
CA TYR A 235 -5.71 2.50 1.79
C TYR A 235 -6.19 3.93 1.49
N ARG A 236 -6.82 4.17 0.34
CA ARG A 236 -7.27 5.51 -0.04
C ARG A 236 -8.43 5.95 0.84
N ARG A 237 -8.27 7.10 1.49
CA ARG A 237 -9.32 7.69 2.31
C ARG A 237 -10.59 8.01 1.51
N SER A 238 -10.45 8.38 0.24
CA SER A 238 -11.59 8.62 -0.65
C SER A 238 -12.50 7.39 -0.77
N VAL A 239 -11.92 6.19 -0.80
CA VAL A 239 -12.66 4.92 -0.90
C VAL A 239 -13.38 4.62 0.41
N GLU A 240 -12.73 4.84 1.55
CA GLU A 240 -13.38 4.71 2.85
C GLU A 240 -14.61 5.61 2.95
N ILE A 241 -14.49 6.87 2.53
CA ILE A 241 -15.61 7.82 2.50
C ILE A 241 -16.71 7.34 1.55
N LEU A 242 -16.38 6.94 0.32
CA LEU A 242 -17.36 6.48 -0.67
C LEU A 242 -18.09 5.19 -0.24
N ARG A 243 -17.40 4.29 0.49
CA ARG A 243 -18.03 3.09 1.07
C ARG A 243 -18.99 3.41 2.22
N CYS A 244 -18.79 4.53 2.91
CA CYS A 244 -19.74 5.01 3.92
C CYS A 244 -20.97 5.69 3.31
N ASP A 245 -20.90 6.12 2.04
CA ASP A 245 -21.97 6.83 1.32
C ASP A 245 -22.56 5.98 0.18
N THR A 246 -22.99 4.77 0.53
CA THR A 246 -23.63 3.83 -0.44
C THR A 246 -25.02 4.26 -0.88
N ASP A 247 -25.62 5.26 -0.22
CA ASP A 247 -26.93 5.80 -0.56
C ASP A 247 -26.95 6.47 -1.95
N GLN A 248 -25.78 6.87 -2.46
CA GLN A 248 -25.63 7.42 -3.81
C GLN A 248 -25.45 6.36 -4.90
N TRP A 249 -25.28 5.08 -4.54
CA TRP A 249 -25.01 4.03 -5.52
C TRP A 249 -26.32 3.50 -6.11
N VAL A 250 -26.32 3.33 -7.44
CA VAL A 250 -27.49 2.80 -8.14
C VAL A 250 -27.60 1.30 -7.86
N ARG A 251 -28.54 0.93 -6.99
CA ARG A 251 -28.82 -0.46 -6.64
C ARG A 251 -29.70 -1.11 -7.70
N ARG A 252 -29.25 -2.21 -8.28
CA ARG A 252 -30.04 -3.09 -9.16
C ARG A 252 -29.66 -4.54 -8.94
N SER A 253 -30.67 -5.35 -8.65
CA SER A 253 -30.56 -6.80 -8.54
C SER A 253 -30.27 -7.46 -9.90
N ALA A 254 -29.75 -8.68 -9.87
CA ALA A 254 -29.51 -9.46 -11.08
C ALA A 254 -30.78 -9.67 -11.94
N GLN A 255 -31.97 -9.72 -11.30
CA GLN A 255 -33.24 -9.84 -12.01
C GLN A 255 -33.59 -8.54 -12.76
N GLU A 256 -33.39 -7.38 -12.12
CA GLU A 256 -33.62 -6.08 -12.74
C GLU A 256 -32.63 -5.81 -13.89
N VAL A 257 -31.38 -6.25 -13.73
CA VAL A 257 -30.35 -6.21 -14.78
C VAL A 257 -30.80 -7.05 -15.98
N ALA A 258 -31.22 -8.30 -15.75
CA ALA A 258 -31.70 -9.20 -16.80
C ALA A 258 -32.99 -8.71 -17.49
N ALA A 259 -33.87 -8.01 -16.75
CA ALA A 259 -35.10 -7.44 -17.27
C ALA A 259 -34.92 -6.08 -17.98
N SER A 260 -33.72 -5.49 -17.96
CA SER A 260 -33.47 -4.13 -18.45
C SER A 260 -33.56 -3.99 -19.97
N GLY A 261 -33.50 -5.09 -20.71
CA GLY A 261 -33.53 -5.12 -22.18
C GLY A 261 -32.22 -4.68 -22.84
N TRP A 262 -31.19 -4.31 -22.06
CA TRP A 262 -29.87 -3.99 -22.59
C TRP A 262 -29.07 -5.26 -22.89
N PRO A 263 -28.26 -5.26 -23.97
CA PRO A 263 -27.25 -6.29 -24.20
C PRO A 263 -26.37 -6.46 -22.95
N SER A 264 -26.35 -7.67 -22.40
CA SER A 264 -25.64 -7.98 -21.16
C SER A 264 -24.96 -9.33 -21.18
N LEU A 265 -23.87 -9.45 -20.43
CA LEU A 265 -23.08 -10.67 -20.26
C LEU A 265 -22.70 -10.84 -18.79
N SER A 266 -23.08 -11.97 -18.20
CA SER A 266 -22.59 -12.36 -16.88
C SER A 266 -21.29 -13.13 -17.00
N VAL A 267 -20.29 -12.76 -16.19
CA VAL A 267 -18.98 -13.40 -16.16
C VAL A 267 -18.66 -13.76 -14.72
N SER A 268 -18.21 -14.99 -14.48
CA SER A 268 -17.69 -15.41 -13.18
C SER A 268 -16.16 -15.45 -13.13
N GLU A 269 -15.60 -15.36 -11.93
CA GLU A 269 -14.16 -15.45 -11.69
C GLU A 269 -13.56 -16.74 -12.26
N THR A 270 -14.27 -17.85 -12.16
CA THR A 270 -13.83 -19.16 -12.67
C THR A 270 -13.81 -19.26 -14.19
N GLU A 271 -14.62 -18.45 -14.89
CA GLU A 271 -14.73 -18.47 -16.36
C GLU A 271 -13.81 -17.46 -17.04
N PHE A 272 -13.35 -16.43 -16.32
CA PHE A 272 -12.62 -15.31 -16.89
C PHE A 272 -11.22 -15.66 -17.40
N GLY A 273 -10.60 -16.73 -16.89
CA GLY A 273 -9.34 -17.29 -17.39
C GLY A 273 -8.09 -16.39 -17.24
N SER A 274 -8.24 -15.23 -16.62
CA SER A 274 -7.15 -14.26 -16.35
C SER A 274 -7.32 -13.61 -14.97
N GLU A 275 -6.49 -12.62 -14.63
CA GLU A 275 -6.53 -11.99 -13.30
C GLU A 275 -7.86 -11.28 -13.03
N TRP A 276 -8.66 -11.85 -12.13
CA TRP A 276 -9.98 -11.31 -11.78
C TRP A 276 -9.88 -9.96 -11.03
N PRO A 277 -10.44 -8.87 -11.57
CA PRO A 277 -10.24 -7.53 -11.02
C PRO A 277 -11.29 -7.11 -9.98
N PHE A 278 -12.32 -7.90 -9.72
CA PHE A 278 -13.41 -7.52 -8.81
C PHE A 278 -13.34 -8.24 -7.47
N ARG A 279 -13.90 -7.64 -6.43
CA ARG A 279 -14.02 -8.28 -5.11
C ARG A 279 -15.19 -9.24 -5.00
N ASP A 280 -16.18 -9.12 -5.88
CA ASP A 280 -17.27 -10.10 -6.07
C ASP A 280 -16.86 -11.18 -7.07
N ASN A 281 -17.28 -12.43 -6.84
CA ASN A 281 -16.90 -13.58 -7.67
C ASN A 281 -17.65 -13.64 -9.02
N ARG A 282 -18.62 -12.75 -9.23
CA ARG A 282 -19.41 -12.66 -10.46
C ARG A 282 -19.84 -11.22 -10.69
N VAL A 283 -19.79 -10.81 -11.95
CA VAL A 283 -20.27 -9.49 -12.38
C VAL A 283 -21.15 -9.64 -13.63
N THR A 284 -21.98 -8.64 -13.88
CA THR A 284 -22.72 -8.54 -15.15
C THR A 284 -22.32 -7.26 -15.85
N VAL A 285 -21.81 -7.40 -17.07
CA VAL A 285 -21.47 -6.29 -17.96
C VAL A 285 -22.66 -5.97 -18.84
N GLU A 286 -22.95 -4.68 -19.03
CA GLU A 286 -24.01 -4.20 -19.91
C GLU A 286 -23.45 -3.15 -20.89
N CYS A 287 -23.98 -3.17 -22.12
CA CYS A 287 -23.83 -2.10 -23.08
C CYS A 287 -25.15 -1.35 -23.24
N ARG A 288 -25.23 -0.12 -22.73
CA ARG A 288 -26.42 0.73 -22.82
C ARG A 288 -26.25 1.74 -23.95
N GLU A 289 -27.28 1.86 -24.78
CA GLU A 289 -27.32 2.80 -25.93
C GLU A 289 -26.06 2.73 -26.83
N GLY A 290 -25.45 1.54 -26.96
CA GLY A 290 -24.28 1.27 -27.82
C GLY A 290 -22.93 1.85 -27.34
N LEU A 291 -22.92 2.82 -26.43
CA LEU A 291 -21.73 3.59 -26.08
C LEU A 291 -21.46 3.67 -24.56
N PHE A 292 -22.43 3.31 -23.72
CA PHE A 292 -22.30 3.41 -22.27
C PHE A 292 -22.10 2.05 -21.64
N TYR A 293 -20.88 1.78 -21.19
CA TYR A 293 -20.51 0.50 -20.61
C TYR A 293 -20.65 0.55 -19.09
N VAL A 294 -21.44 -0.38 -18.55
CA VAL A 294 -21.74 -0.47 -17.12
C VAL A 294 -21.42 -1.88 -16.65
N VAL A 295 -20.94 -2.00 -15.41
CA VAL A 295 -20.77 -3.28 -14.73
C VAL A 295 -21.60 -3.28 -13.45
N ASN A 296 -22.40 -4.31 -13.26
CA ASN A 296 -23.09 -4.58 -12.01
C ASN A 296 -22.24 -5.52 -11.15
N ILE A 297 -21.88 -5.04 -9.95
CA ILE A 297 -21.01 -5.74 -8.99
C ILE A 297 -21.75 -5.75 -7.66
N GLY A 298 -22.01 -6.94 -7.10
CA GLY A 298 -22.68 -7.08 -5.81
C GLY A 298 -24.08 -6.44 -5.75
N GLY A 299 -24.75 -6.26 -6.89
CA GLY A 299 -26.07 -5.63 -6.97
C GLY A 299 -26.06 -4.09 -7.10
N TYR A 300 -24.91 -3.50 -7.44
CA TYR A 300 -24.77 -2.07 -7.69
C TYR A 300 -24.13 -1.81 -9.05
N ASP A 301 -24.57 -0.76 -9.75
CA ASP A 301 -24.03 -0.38 -11.05
C ASP A 301 -22.82 0.55 -10.91
N PHE A 302 -21.79 0.29 -11.72
CA PHE A 302 -20.57 1.08 -11.82
C PHE A 302 -20.23 1.37 -13.29
N ALA A 303 -19.63 2.53 -13.55
CA ALA A 303 -19.17 2.86 -14.89
C ALA A 303 -17.94 2.00 -15.28
N LEU A 304 -17.89 1.57 -16.54
CA LEU A 304 -16.70 0.95 -17.15
C LEU A 304 -15.92 1.93 -18.06
N ASN A 305 -16.58 2.95 -18.59
CA ASN A 305 -15.96 3.99 -19.42
C ASN A 305 -16.39 5.42 -19.00
N GLY A 306 -15.67 6.43 -19.48
CA GLY A 306 -15.97 7.84 -19.18
C GLY A 306 -17.36 8.28 -19.61
N ALA A 307 -17.85 7.77 -20.75
CA ALA A 307 -19.18 8.09 -21.25
C ALA A 307 -20.29 7.66 -20.28
N ALA A 308 -20.23 6.44 -19.75
CA ALA A 308 -21.21 5.93 -18.79
C ALA A 308 -21.19 6.72 -17.48
N ARG A 309 -19.99 7.07 -16.99
CA ARG A 309 -19.83 7.93 -15.81
C ARG A 309 -20.50 9.29 -16.02
N SER A 310 -20.24 9.96 -17.13
CA SER A 310 -20.82 11.27 -17.42
C SER A 310 -22.33 11.23 -17.63
N ARG A 311 -22.85 10.18 -18.29
CA ARG A 311 -24.27 10.06 -18.63
C ARG A 311 -25.15 9.68 -17.44
N PHE A 312 -24.66 8.78 -16.59
CA PHE A 312 -25.45 8.16 -15.50
C PHE A 312 -24.99 8.57 -14.10
N GLY A 313 -23.89 9.34 -13.98
CA GLY A 313 -23.33 9.73 -12.68
C GLY A 313 -22.73 8.56 -11.89
N LEU A 314 -22.48 7.41 -12.54
CA LEU A 314 -21.98 6.21 -11.87
C LEU A 314 -20.49 6.35 -11.53
N PRO A 315 -20.05 5.97 -10.31
CA PRO A 315 -18.63 5.91 -9.99
C PRO A 315 -17.94 4.77 -10.76
N PHE A 316 -16.62 4.88 -10.94
CA PHE A 316 -15.83 3.75 -11.43
C PHE A 316 -15.67 2.69 -10.35
N ALA A 317 -15.55 1.43 -10.75
CA ALA A 317 -15.39 0.30 -9.82
C ALA A 317 -14.14 0.44 -8.93
N HIS A 318 -13.03 0.96 -9.46
CA HIS A 318 -11.83 1.25 -8.66
C HIS A 318 -12.05 2.42 -7.71
N ASP A 319 -12.72 3.49 -8.13
CA ASP A 319 -12.99 4.66 -7.28
C ASP A 319 -13.88 4.29 -6.08
N ALA A 320 -14.82 3.38 -6.27
CA ALA A 320 -15.68 2.83 -5.22
C ALA A 320 -15.01 1.71 -4.38
N GLY A 321 -13.79 1.29 -4.74
CA GLY A 321 -13.05 0.23 -4.05
C GLY A 321 -13.68 -1.17 -4.17
N VAL A 322 -14.58 -1.38 -5.14
CA VAL A 322 -15.19 -2.70 -5.44
C VAL A 322 -14.37 -3.49 -6.48
N ALA A 323 -13.51 -2.80 -7.22
CA ALA A 323 -12.41 -3.41 -7.97
C ALA A 323 -11.10 -3.38 -7.15
N VAL A 324 -10.21 -4.33 -7.45
CA VAL A 324 -8.89 -4.48 -6.86
C VAL A 324 -7.91 -3.59 -7.62
N LEU A 325 -7.23 -2.69 -6.91
CA LEU A 325 -6.18 -1.86 -7.49
C LEU A 325 -5.05 -2.72 -8.07
N GLY A 326 -4.49 -2.29 -9.21
CA GLY A 326 -3.49 -3.03 -9.97
C GLY A 326 -4.07 -4.12 -10.88
N LYS A 327 -5.35 -4.48 -10.74
CA LYS A 327 -6.00 -5.39 -11.68
C LYS A 327 -6.82 -4.62 -12.71
N SER A 328 -6.64 -4.95 -13.99
CA SER A 328 -7.25 -4.21 -15.09
C SER A 328 -8.71 -4.61 -15.26
N VAL A 329 -9.58 -3.62 -15.42
CA VAL A 329 -10.98 -3.80 -15.85
C VAL A 329 -11.13 -3.66 -17.37
N GLY A 330 -10.04 -3.40 -18.10
CA GLY A 330 -10.02 -3.25 -19.55
C GLY A 330 -10.71 -4.38 -20.31
N PRO A 331 -10.46 -5.67 -19.99
CA PRO A 331 -11.14 -6.78 -20.68
C PRO A 331 -12.67 -6.72 -20.57
N PHE A 332 -13.22 -6.17 -19.49
CA PHE A 332 -14.67 -6.02 -19.32
C PHE A 332 -15.23 -4.87 -20.16
N ILE A 333 -14.41 -3.87 -20.50
CA ILE A 333 -14.76 -2.83 -21.49
C ILE A 333 -14.83 -3.46 -22.88
N ASP A 334 -13.84 -4.29 -23.23
CA ASP A 334 -13.82 -4.97 -24.53
C ASP A 334 -15.01 -5.92 -24.68
N MET A 335 -15.37 -6.63 -23.60
CA MET A 335 -16.60 -7.44 -23.54
C MET A 335 -17.85 -6.58 -23.74
N ALA A 336 -17.96 -5.43 -23.05
CA ALA A 336 -19.09 -4.51 -23.21
C ALA A 336 -19.19 -3.97 -24.65
N HIS A 337 -18.05 -3.59 -25.24
CA HIS A 337 -17.98 -3.15 -26.63
C HIS A 337 -18.41 -4.27 -27.58
N GLY A 338 -18.02 -5.52 -27.34
CA GLY A 338 -18.48 -6.68 -28.11
C GLY A 338 -20.00 -6.90 -28.09
N LEU A 339 -20.71 -6.37 -27.09
CA LEU A 339 -22.18 -6.41 -26.99
C LEU A 339 -22.88 -5.28 -27.77
N SER A 340 -22.14 -4.30 -28.29
CA SER A 340 -22.69 -3.11 -28.98
C SER A 340 -23.11 -3.35 -30.44
N VAL A 341 -23.13 -4.62 -30.88
CA VAL A 341 -23.46 -5.04 -32.26
C VAL A 341 -24.95 -4.93 -32.56
#